data_AF-A0A8T5J2K8-F1
#
_entry.id   AF-A0A8T5J2K8-F1
#
_cell.length_a   1.000
_cell.length_b   1.000
_cell.length_c   1.000
_cell.angle_alpha   90.00
_cell.angle_beta   90.00
_cell.angle_gamma   90.00
#
_symmetry.space_group_name_H-M   'P 1'
#
loop_
_entity.id
_entity.type
_entity.pdbx_description
1 polymer ?
#
loop_
_entity_poly.entity_id
_entity_poly.type
_entity_poly.pdbx_seq_one_letter_code
_entity_poly.pdbx_strand_id
1 'polypeptide(L)'
;MEKRGQQLTIGTLIIIVLGIAVLVFLIYGFSTGWGNLWGKVTSYGGEKENVDTIRQACIMACQQGASNSFCIQKRNLIMANDKTTTGSCLAFAERNPTLGMEGCDLCSGPSEECISDGNPDPNCVGEGIVVMAGNLPVYALESDVETINGTQNLAKIKSDLNIPDKFCYWNATQELYSEKCPNMSKAEIKEIFDAKKNYREEHNSGWAEINYDWDYCVDIIFNYTLWDKKREGKSSAAGFFDTAGKKFYLSPYVTWTKEHISRVMYHEGLHSMQNLIKISSSNDSHVGEGKKYAGGEISKEQAKPVWVITDRGRGRDFFEESKAKSYCKTLKSFIGGAIDIVEEKISKLKRELVELGEDDGSKSLIEAKEKELNITVKEYSLLRSKNSFIRSNCYEPHRIQQKSYFENLITKIRGLFEDIPDYKKNATLIVDELEKLYVEAYKISTETTTKGYVGSKAEIDPRLSEVQRWWLDQTSPKCEIIETPETAKKVLDKFLSGKDLDAYYFQTHRELSGLILQYKGTEYEKEVYDSLYGRLPGIARSDTPVDDGIDFA
;
A
#
# COMPACT_ATOMS: atom_id res chain seq x y z
N MET A 1 0.61 -4.35 76.49
CA MET A 1 -0.60 -3.83 75.81
C MET A 1 -0.17 -3.25 74.47
N GLU A 2 -0.17 -4.07 73.43
CA GLU A 2 0.12 -3.62 72.08
C GLU A 2 -1.17 -3.08 71.45
N LYS A 3 -1.24 -1.76 71.28
CA LYS A 3 -2.36 -1.10 70.59
C LYS A 3 -2.20 -1.36 69.08
N ARG A 4 -2.88 -2.39 68.57
CA ARG A 4 -3.11 -2.57 67.13
C ARG A 4 -4.07 -1.48 66.64
N GLY A 5 -3.52 -0.33 66.27
CA GLY A 5 -4.25 0.64 65.46
C GLY A 5 -4.58 -0.02 64.12
N GLN A 6 -5.87 -0.11 63.78
CA GLN A 6 -6.33 -0.58 62.48
C GLN A 6 -5.65 0.27 61.40
N GLN A 7 -4.72 -0.33 60.65
CA GLN A 7 -4.30 0.21 59.36
C GLN A 7 -5.52 0.13 58.44
N LEU A 8 -6.31 1.21 58.42
CA LEU A 8 -7.20 1.47 57.31
C LEU A 8 -6.31 1.58 56.08
N THR A 9 -6.51 0.67 55.14
CA THR A 9 -5.77 0.69 53.88
C THR A 9 -6.06 2.03 53.19
N ILE A 10 -5.05 2.60 52.53
CA ILE A 10 -5.19 3.86 51.77
C ILE A 10 -6.41 3.79 50.82
N GLY A 11 -6.74 2.61 50.31
CA GLY A 11 -7.95 2.35 49.51
C GLY A 11 -9.25 2.67 50.25
N THR A 12 -9.39 2.31 51.52
CA THR A 12 -10.60 2.63 52.30
C THR A 12 -10.75 4.13 52.51
N LEU A 13 -9.65 4.85 52.73
CA LEU A 13 -9.67 6.30 52.84
C LEU A 13 -10.16 6.96 51.54
N ILE A 14 -9.64 6.51 50.38
CA ILE A 14 -10.04 7.01 49.06
C ILE A 14 -11.55 6.77 48.81
N ILE A 15 -12.06 5.59 49.16
CA ILE A 15 -13.48 5.26 48.97
C ILE A 15 -14.38 6.13 49.85
N ILE A 16 -13.99 6.39 51.11
CA ILE A 16 -14.75 7.26 52.01
C ILE A 16 -14.79 8.69 51.46
N VAL A 17 -13.66 9.21 50.96
CA VAL A 17 -13.59 10.56 50.38
C VAL A 17 -14.44 10.66 49.11
N LEU A 18 -14.38 9.67 48.22
CA LEU A 18 -15.22 9.61 47.02
C LEU A 18 -16.71 9.52 47.36
N GLY A 19 -17.08 8.71 48.36
CA GLY A 19 -18.46 8.57 48.81
C GLY A 19 -19.05 9.89 49.34
N ILE A 20 -18.27 10.63 50.13
CA ILE A 20 -18.69 11.95 50.63
C ILE A 20 -18.80 12.95 49.47
N ALA A 21 -17.86 12.96 48.51
CA ALA A 21 -17.93 13.84 47.35
C ALA A 21 -19.22 13.59 46.54
N VAL A 22 -19.54 12.32 46.24
CA VAL A 22 -20.77 11.95 45.52
C VAL A 22 -22.01 12.37 46.30
N LEU A 23 -22.03 12.19 47.62
CA LEU A 23 -23.15 12.61 48.46
C LEU A 23 -23.39 14.13 48.39
N VAL A 24 -22.31 14.93 48.45
CA VAL A 24 -22.39 16.40 48.31
C VAL A 24 -22.93 16.80 46.94
N PHE A 25 -22.46 16.16 45.87
CA PHE A 25 -22.96 16.41 44.51
C PHE A 25 -24.44 16.05 44.34
N LEU A 26 -24.89 14.94 44.93
CA LEU A 26 -26.31 14.56 44.90
C LEU A 26 -27.17 15.56 45.65
N ILE A 27 -26.77 15.97 46.87
CA ILE A 27 -27.51 16.96 47.66
C ILE A 27 -27.58 18.29 46.90
N TYR A 28 -26.48 18.74 46.32
CA TYR A 28 -26.44 19.98 45.53
C TYR A 28 -27.32 19.87 44.27
N GLY A 29 -27.20 18.78 43.50
CA GLY A 29 -27.98 18.51 42.29
C GLY A 29 -29.49 18.44 42.54
N PHE A 30 -29.91 17.83 43.64
CA PHE A 30 -31.33 17.82 44.03
C PHE A 30 -31.81 19.17 44.59
N SER A 31 -30.95 19.94 45.28
CA SER A 31 -31.34 21.22 45.88
C SER A 31 -31.45 22.36 44.88
N THR A 32 -30.55 22.43 43.89
CA THR A 32 -30.54 23.52 42.89
C THR A 32 -31.14 23.11 41.54
N GLY A 33 -31.52 21.84 41.41
CA GLY A 33 -31.92 21.22 40.15
C GLY A 33 -30.72 20.85 39.28
N TRP A 34 -30.81 19.69 38.63
CA TRP A 34 -29.77 19.17 37.74
C TRP A 34 -29.44 20.13 36.58
N GLY A 35 -30.42 20.90 36.09
CA GLY A 35 -30.20 21.86 35.00
C GLY A 35 -29.21 22.98 35.34
N ASN A 36 -29.23 23.50 36.57
CA ASN A 36 -28.30 24.57 37.01
C ASN A 36 -26.90 24.01 37.31
N LEU A 37 -26.82 22.76 37.78
CA LEU A 37 -25.57 22.06 38.04
C LEU A 37 -24.86 21.71 36.72
N TRP A 38 -25.58 21.12 35.77
CA TRP A 38 -25.04 20.84 34.44
C TRP A 38 -24.68 22.14 33.72
N GLY A 39 -25.50 23.20 33.80
CA GLY A 39 -25.17 24.51 33.21
C GLY A 39 -23.86 25.12 33.73
N LYS A 40 -23.54 24.95 35.02
CA LYS A 40 -22.28 25.43 35.61
C LYS A 40 -21.10 24.48 35.36
N VAL A 41 -21.32 23.17 35.38
CA VAL A 41 -20.27 22.19 35.06
C VAL A 41 -19.88 22.30 33.59
N THR A 42 -20.84 22.52 32.69
CA THR A 42 -20.56 22.79 31.28
C THR A 42 -19.99 24.19 31.06
N SER A 43 -20.25 25.18 31.93
CA SER A 43 -19.61 26.51 31.81
C SER A 43 -18.15 26.53 32.29
N TYR A 44 -17.76 25.62 33.18
CA TYR A 44 -16.35 25.43 33.59
C TYR A 44 -15.60 24.43 32.70
N GLY A 45 -16.32 23.58 31.97
CA GLY A 45 -15.76 22.62 30.98
C GLY A 45 -16.04 22.99 29.51
N GLY A 46 -16.53 24.20 29.27
CA GLY A 46 -17.02 24.65 27.97
C GLY A 46 -17.09 26.16 27.97
N GLU A 47 -15.94 26.78 27.73
CA GLU A 47 -15.97 28.02 26.98
C GLU A 47 -16.69 27.75 25.65
N LYS A 48 -17.09 28.82 24.96
CA LYS A 48 -17.53 28.72 23.56
C LYS A 48 -16.51 27.96 22.70
N GLU A 49 -15.26 27.88 23.16
CA GLU A 49 -14.19 27.08 22.60
C GLU A 49 -14.01 25.77 23.38
N ASN A 50 -13.84 24.65 22.69
CA ASN A 50 -13.58 23.36 23.32
C ASN A 50 -12.29 22.69 22.81
N VAL A 51 -11.38 23.49 22.24
CA VAL A 51 -10.15 23.01 21.58
C VAL A 51 -9.31 22.13 22.50
N ASP A 52 -9.07 22.55 23.73
CA ASP A 52 -8.27 21.80 24.70
C ASP A 52 -8.95 20.50 25.14
N THR A 53 -10.29 20.51 25.31
CA THR A 53 -11.06 19.32 25.68
C THR A 53 -10.99 18.26 24.57
N ILE A 54 -11.16 18.67 23.31
CA ILE A 54 -11.07 17.77 22.16
C ILE A 54 -9.64 17.24 22.01
N ARG A 55 -8.64 18.11 22.14
CA ARG A 55 -7.22 17.75 22.13
C ARG A 55 -6.90 16.69 23.18
N GLN A 56 -7.27 16.92 24.44
CA GLN A 56 -7.03 15.95 25.52
C GLN A 56 -7.72 14.61 25.27
N ALA A 57 -8.96 14.63 24.78
CA ALA A 57 -9.67 13.41 24.45
C ALA A 57 -9.02 12.64 23.28
N CYS A 58 -8.38 13.34 22.33
CA CYS A 58 -7.65 12.71 21.23
C CYS A 58 -6.31 12.13 21.69
N ILE A 59 -5.57 12.86 22.55
CA ILE A 59 -4.34 12.35 23.19
C ILE A 59 -4.63 11.10 24.01
N MET A 60 -5.71 11.09 24.80
CA MET A 60 -6.09 9.91 25.57
C MET A 60 -6.48 8.72 24.67
N ALA A 61 -7.28 8.95 23.62
CA ALA A 61 -7.61 7.89 22.67
C ALA A 61 -6.36 7.30 22.01
N CYS A 62 -5.39 8.16 21.68
CA CYS A 62 -4.11 7.75 21.16
C CYS A 62 -3.31 6.88 22.16
N GLN A 63 -3.11 7.39 23.38
CA GLN A 63 -2.34 6.70 24.43
C GLN A 63 -2.96 5.36 24.83
N GLN A 64 -4.28 5.23 24.72
CA GLN A 64 -5.00 3.99 25.02
C GLN A 64 -5.04 2.99 23.85
N GLY A 65 -4.51 3.34 22.67
CA GLY A 65 -4.61 2.50 21.48
C GLY A 65 -6.06 2.35 20.97
N ALA A 66 -6.94 3.28 21.31
CA ALA A 66 -8.37 3.21 21.00
C ALA A 66 -8.63 3.65 19.54
N SER A 67 -8.26 2.81 18.57
CA SER A 67 -8.31 3.11 17.13
C SER A 67 -9.66 3.65 16.66
N ASN A 68 -10.79 3.04 17.05
CA ASN A 68 -12.12 3.53 16.69
C ASN A 68 -12.37 4.97 17.18
N SER A 69 -12.02 5.26 18.43
CA SER A 69 -12.20 6.59 19.04
C SER A 69 -11.28 7.66 18.45
N PHE A 70 -10.15 7.27 17.88
CA PHE A 70 -9.21 8.18 17.24
C PHE A 70 -9.51 8.37 15.74
N CYS A 71 -9.74 7.27 15.02
CA CYS A 71 -9.85 7.26 13.56
C CYS A 71 -11.27 7.58 13.06
N ILE A 72 -12.32 7.08 13.74
CA ILE A 72 -13.69 7.04 13.20
C ILE A 72 -14.65 7.95 13.98
N GLN A 73 -14.52 8.02 15.31
CA GLN A 73 -15.46 8.77 16.15
C GLN A 73 -15.40 10.27 15.86
N LYS A 74 -16.48 10.81 15.27
CA LYS A 74 -16.64 12.23 14.99
C LYS A 74 -16.86 13.03 16.27
N ARG A 75 -16.22 14.19 16.37
CA ARG A 75 -16.31 15.14 17.48
C ARG A 75 -16.51 16.55 16.91
N ASN A 76 -17.17 17.39 17.68
CA ASN A 76 -17.38 18.79 17.32
C ASN A 76 -16.31 19.64 18.01
N LEU A 77 -15.45 20.27 17.22
CA LEU A 77 -14.45 21.24 17.64
C LEU A 77 -15.05 22.63 17.45
N ILE A 78 -15.15 23.41 18.53
CA ILE A 78 -15.61 24.79 18.51
C ILE A 78 -14.40 25.68 18.80
N MET A 79 -14.13 26.60 17.89
CA MET A 79 -12.99 27.53 17.93
C MET A 79 -13.42 28.92 18.43
N ALA A 80 -12.43 29.79 18.70
CA ALA A 80 -12.60 31.15 19.25
C ALA A 80 -13.61 32.07 18.56
N ASN A 81 -13.92 31.78 17.30
CA ASN A 81 -14.86 32.54 16.50
C ASN A 81 -16.27 31.94 16.47
N ASP A 82 -16.63 31.10 17.46
CA ASP A 82 -17.88 30.33 17.53
C ASP A 82 -18.09 29.38 16.32
N LYS A 83 -17.07 29.16 15.50
CA LYS A 83 -17.18 28.26 14.35
C LYS A 83 -17.01 26.82 14.81
N THR A 84 -17.95 25.97 14.39
CA THR A 84 -18.01 24.56 14.77
C THR A 84 -17.60 23.69 13.59
N THR A 85 -16.67 22.81 13.86
CA THR A 85 -16.03 21.91 12.92
C THR A 85 -16.25 20.47 13.37
N THR A 86 -16.71 19.58 12.48
CA THR A 86 -16.93 18.16 12.83
C THR A 86 -15.89 17.27 12.15
N GLY A 87 -15.17 16.44 12.93
CA GLY A 87 -14.16 15.52 12.40
C GLY A 87 -13.70 14.48 13.41
N SER A 88 -12.93 13.48 12.97
CA SER A 88 -12.25 12.53 13.87
C SER A 88 -10.94 13.12 14.41
N CYS A 89 -10.32 12.47 15.40
CA CYS A 89 -9.01 12.91 15.90
C CYS A 89 -7.92 12.83 14.83
N LEU A 90 -7.97 11.83 13.96
CA LEU A 90 -7.07 11.73 12.81
C LEU A 90 -7.27 12.94 11.89
N ALA A 91 -8.51 13.27 11.53
CA ALA A 91 -8.81 14.41 10.67
C ALA A 91 -8.34 15.74 11.30
N PHE A 92 -8.46 15.89 12.62
CA PHE A 92 -7.95 17.06 13.33
C PHE A 92 -6.43 17.11 13.41
N ALA A 93 -5.77 15.96 13.61
CA ALA A 93 -4.30 15.88 13.69
C ALA A 93 -3.64 16.14 12.33
N GLU A 94 -4.20 15.60 11.24
CA GLU A 94 -3.71 15.82 9.87
C GLU A 94 -3.86 17.29 9.43
N ARG A 95 -4.96 17.94 9.79
CA ARG A 95 -5.28 19.31 9.34
C ARG A 95 -4.73 20.40 10.24
N ASN A 96 -4.55 20.15 11.54
CA ASN A 96 -4.04 21.12 12.51
C ASN A 96 -2.97 20.50 13.43
N PRO A 97 -1.72 20.33 12.92
CA PRO A 97 -0.61 19.76 13.69
C PRO A 97 -0.33 20.51 15.00
N THR A 98 -0.63 21.82 15.02
CA THR A 98 -0.49 22.72 16.19
C THR A 98 -1.35 22.31 17.39
N LEU A 99 -2.35 21.45 17.21
CA LEU A 99 -3.09 20.83 18.31
C LEU A 99 -2.25 19.81 19.09
N GLY A 100 -1.01 19.52 18.66
CA GLY A 100 -0.07 18.67 19.39
C GLY A 100 -0.57 17.25 19.58
N MET A 101 -1.19 16.70 18.53
CA MET A 101 -1.71 15.32 18.46
C MET A 101 -0.87 14.43 17.53
N GLU A 102 0.37 14.86 17.23
CA GLU A 102 1.30 14.17 16.35
C GLU A 102 1.80 12.85 16.97
N GLY A 103 2.15 11.86 16.13
CA GLY A 103 2.79 10.61 16.56
C GLY A 103 1.85 9.45 16.90
N CYS A 104 0.57 9.52 16.50
CA CYS A 104 -0.38 8.42 16.70
C CYS A 104 -0.59 7.57 15.44
N ASP A 105 -0.01 6.37 15.39
CA ASP A 105 -0.17 5.43 14.27
C ASP A 105 -1.19 4.32 14.60
N LEU A 106 -2.46 4.71 14.74
CA LEU A 106 -3.57 3.80 15.07
C LEU A 106 -4.51 3.52 13.89
N CYS A 107 -4.33 4.22 12.76
CA CYS A 107 -5.29 4.23 11.66
C CYS A 107 -4.66 3.68 10.38
N SER A 108 -5.20 2.57 9.87
CA SER A 108 -4.81 2.00 8.58
C SER A 108 -5.67 2.56 7.45
N GLY A 109 -5.55 3.86 7.15
CA GLY A 109 -6.24 4.50 6.02
C GLY A 109 -6.51 6.00 6.18
N PRO A 110 -6.83 6.72 5.08
CA PRO A 110 -7.14 8.15 5.11
C PRO A 110 -8.44 8.44 5.88
N SER A 111 -8.49 9.58 6.57
CA SER A 111 -9.66 10.00 7.35
C SER A 111 -10.87 10.35 6.46
N GLU A 112 -12.09 10.00 6.91
CA GLU A 112 -13.33 10.55 6.31
C GLU A 112 -13.46 12.05 6.65
N GLU A 113 -13.86 12.86 5.66
CA GLU A 113 -13.68 14.33 5.64
C GLU A 113 -14.38 15.13 6.77
N CYS A 114 -13.77 16.28 7.11
CA CYS A 114 -14.28 17.34 8.00
C CYS A 114 -15.46 18.06 7.32
N ILE A 115 -16.67 17.98 7.86
CA ILE A 115 -17.90 18.53 7.24
C ILE A 115 -18.62 19.48 8.21
N SER A 116 -18.98 20.68 7.74
CA SER A 116 -19.96 21.58 8.37
C SER A 116 -21.11 21.81 7.39
N ASP A 117 -22.34 21.61 7.84
CA ASP A 117 -23.56 21.80 7.04
C ASP A 117 -23.54 21.11 5.67
N GLY A 118 -22.97 19.89 5.61
CA GLY A 118 -22.91 19.09 4.39
C GLY A 118 -21.82 19.48 3.40
N ASN A 119 -20.95 20.46 3.72
CA ASN A 119 -19.81 20.86 2.91
C ASN A 119 -18.48 20.77 3.69
N PRO A 120 -17.32 20.67 3.01
CA PRO A 120 -16.02 20.78 3.66
C PRO A 120 -15.90 22.12 4.41
N ASP A 121 -15.63 22.06 5.72
CA ASP A 121 -15.63 23.25 6.57
C ASP A 121 -14.34 24.09 6.38
N PRO A 122 -14.46 25.36 5.94
CA PRO A 122 -13.32 26.24 5.66
C PRO A 122 -12.53 26.67 6.91
N ASN A 123 -13.02 26.37 8.11
CA ASN A 123 -12.34 26.69 9.37
C ASN A 123 -11.52 25.53 9.91
N CYS A 124 -11.68 24.31 9.35
CA CYS A 124 -10.71 23.23 9.55
C CYS A 124 -9.37 23.51 8.83
N VAL A 125 -9.25 24.62 8.11
CA VAL A 125 -8.07 25.04 7.36
C VAL A 125 -7.34 26.05 8.23
N GLY A 126 -6.19 25.68 8.81
CA GLY A 126 -5.41 26.59 9.65
C GLY A 126 -5.17 27.93 8.95
N GLU A 127 -5.37 29.05 9.66
CA GLU A 127 -5.14 30.39 9.13
C GLU A 127 -3.70 30.50 8.62
N GLY A 128 -3.59 30.50 7.29
CA GLY A 128 -2.31 30.45 6.58
C GLY A 128 -2.20 29.37 5.51
N ILE A 129 -3.28 28.76 5.00
CA ILE A 129 -3.17 27.77 3.92
C ILE A 129 -4.25 27.93 2.85
N VAL A 130 -3.82 28.39 1.67
CA VAL A 130 -4.49 28.24 0.37
C VAL A 130 -4.89 26.77 0.21
N VAL A 131 -6.11 26.48 -0.24
CA VAL A 131 -6.61 25.10 -0.45
C VAL A 131 -5.59 24.26 -1.21
N MET A 132 -4.90 23.35 -0.50
CA MET A 132 -3.84 22.48 -1.03
C MET A 132 -4.35 21.05 -1.12
N ALA A 133 -4.33 20.48 -2.33
CA ALA A 133 -4.45 19.05 -2.55
C ALA A 133 -3.07 18.41 -2.31
N GLY A 134 -2.88 17.75 -1.17
CA GLY A 134 -1.59 17.17 -0.78
C GLY A 134 -0.58 18.23 -0.33
N ASN A 135 0.29 17.87 0.62
CA ASN A 135 1.27 18.76 1.26
C ASN A 135 2.41 19.23 0.34
N LEU A 136 2.13 19.76 -0.84
CA LEU A 136 3.12 20.30 -1.77
C LEU A 136 2.59 21.60 -2.41
N PRO A 137 3.46 22.58 -2.70
CA PRO A 137 3.07 23.69 -3.55
C PRO A 137 2.63 23.14 -4.92
N VAL A 138 1.31 23.13 -5.14
CA VAL A 138 0.74 22.73 -6.42
C VAL A 138 1.02 23.84 -7.43
N TYR A 139 1.99 23.60 -8.32
CA TYR A 139 2.13 24.37 -9.54
C TYR A 139 1.11 23.85 -10.56
N ALA A 140 -0.14 24.30 -10.40
CA ALA A 140 -1.29 24.18 -11.30
C ALA A 140 -1.83 22.76 -11.63
N LEU A 141 -3.15 22.60 -11.46
CA LEU A 141 -3.97 21.67 -12.26
C LEU A 141 -4.04 22.21 -13.69
N GLU A 142 -4.31 21.37 -14.71
CA GLU A 142 -4.37 21.77 -16.13
C GLU A 142 -5.25 23.01 -16.41
N SER A 143 -6.23 23.32 -15.53
CA SER A 143 -7.07 24.52 -15.61
C SER A 143 -6.41 25.83 -15.15
N ASP A 144 -5.31 25.78 -14.40
CA ASP A 144 -4.58 26.96 -13.88
C ASP A 144 -3.27 27.24 -14.65
N VAL A 145 -2.92 26.38 -15.62
CA VAL A 145 -1.67 26.48 -16.41
C VAL A 145 -1.61 27.75 -17.26
N GLU A 146 -2.77 28.34 -17.62
CA GLU A 146 -2.81 29.59 -18.39
C GLU A 146 -2.20 30.79 -17.64
N THR A 147 -2.11 30.74 -16.29
CA THR A 147 -1.48 31.82 -15.50
C THR A 147 0.00 31.59 -15.16
N ILE A 148 0.56 30.40 -15.42
CA ILE A 148 2.02 30.15 -15.29
C ILE A 148 2.73 30.40 -16.63
N ASN A 149 2.38 31.49 -17.31
CA ASN A 149 3.05 31.91 -18.55
C ASN A 149 4.25 32.85 -18.29
N GLY A 150 4.68 32.98 -17.04
CA GLY A 150 5.78 33.87 -16.64
C GLY A 150 7.12 33.15 -16.49
N THR A 151 8.10 33.53 -17.30
CA THR A 151 9.54 33.28 -17.07
C THR A 151 10.01 33.62 -15.65
N GLN A 152 9.26 34.46 -14.92
CA GLN A 152 9.57 34.92 -13.56
C GLN A 152 9.56 33.82 -12.49
N ASN A 153 8.93 32.66 -12.70
CA ASN A 153 8.95 31.57 -11.70
C ASN A 153 10.02 30.49 -11.97
N LEU A 154 10.64 30.49 -13.15
CA LEU A 154 11.61 29.46 -13.55
C LEU A 154 12.86 29.48 -12.67
N ALA A 155 13.42 30.67 -12.46
CA ALA A 155 14.62 30.85 -11.64
C ALA A 155 14.36 30.44 -10.19
N LYS A 156 13.16 30.73 -9.67
CA LYS A 156 12.74 30.33 -8.33
C LYS A 156 12.60 28.81 -8.23
N ILE A 157 11.90 28.15 -9.15
CA ILE A 157 11.76 26.68 -9.16
C ILE A 157 13.13 26.00 -9.25
N LYS A 158 14.03 26.47 -10.13
CA LYS A 158 15.40 25.95 -10.22
C LYS A 158 16.17 26.13 -8.92
N SER A 159 16.04 27.28 -8.28
CA SER A 159 16.68 27.58 -6.99
C SER A 159 16.12 26.73 -5.84
N ASP A 160 14.79 26.62 -5.75
CA ASP A 160 14.08 25.89 -4.69
C ASP A 160 14.34 24.39 -4.79
N LEU A 161 14.36 23.84 -6.00
CA LEU A 161 14.68 22.43 -6.22
C LEU A 161 16.18 22.16 -6.13
N ASN A 162 17.04 23.09 -6.56
CA ASN A 162 18.49 22.92 -6.60
C ASN A 162 18.88 21.54 -7.16
N ILE A 163 18.32 21.22 -8.33
CA ILE A 163 18.59 20.02 -9.13
C ILE A 163 19.24 20.46 -10.46
N PRO A 164 20.13 19.65 -11.05
CA PRO A 164 20.78 20.00 -12.31
C PRO A 164 19.79 20.02 -13.48
N ASP A 165 20.09 20.75 -14.55
CA ASP A 165 19.30 20.70 -15.80
C ASP A 165 19.44 19.35 -16.53
N LYS A 166 20.51 18.61 -16.20
CA LYS A 166 20.86 17.35 -16.80
C LYS A 166 21.49 16.46 -15.75
N PHE A 167 20.94 15.27 -15.57
CA PHE A 167 21.45 14.29 -14.62
C PHE A 167 21.92 13.06 -15.34
N CYS A 168 23.23 12.83 -15.33
CA CYS A 168 23.85 11.68 -15.96
C CYS A 168 24.14 10.63 -14.90
N TYR A 169 23.45 9.49 -14.98
CA TYR A 169 23.49 8.46 -13.95
C TYR A 169 24.92 7.97 -13.69
N TRP A 170 25.69 7.83 -14.76
CA TRP A 170 27.07 7.39 -14.72
C TRP A 170 27.99 8.35 -13.96
N ASN A 171 28.01 9.62 -14.38
CA ASN A 171 28.79 10.65 -13.71
C ASN A 171 28.41 10.77 -12.22
N ALA A 172 27.11 10.74 -11.91
CA ALA A 172 26.64 10.79 -10.52
C ALA A 172 27.10 9.58 -9.69
N THR A 173 27.22 8.39 -10.30
CA THR A 173 27.73 7.21 -9.61
C THR A 173 29.23 7.34 -9.34
N GLN A 174 30.01 7.84 -10.31
CA GLN A 174 31.45 8.09 -10.11
C GLN A 174 31.72 9.15 -9.05
N GLU A 175 30.91 10.22 -9.01
CA GLU A 175 30.98 11.25 -7.97
C GLU A 175 30.70 10.67 -6.59
N LEU A 176 29.65 9.84 -6.45
CA LEU A 176 29.34 9.17 -5.19
C LEU A 176 30.50 8.29 -4.71
N TYR A 177 31.09 7.49 -5.61
CA TYR A 177 32.25 6.66 -5.26
C TYR A 177 33.46 7.51 -4.90
N SER A 178 33.73 8.60 -5.62
CA SER A 178 34.84 9.51 -5.30
C SER A 178 34.67 10.17 -3.93
N GLU A 179 33.43 10.49 -3.55
CA GLU A 179 33.10 11.08 -2.24
C GLU A 179 33.23 10.04 -1.10
N LYS A 180 32.66 8.85 -1.30
CA LYS A 180 32.57 7.80 -0.27
C LYS A 180 33.84 6.96 -0.14
N CYS A 181 34.67 6.93 -1.18
CA CYS A 181 35.84 6.07 -1.30
C CYS A 181 37.09 6.90 -1.56
N PRO A 182 37.51 7.76 -0.61
CA PRO A 182 38.65 8.65 -0.83
C PRO A 182 39.97 7.90 -1.07
N ASN A 183 40.03 6.60 -0.77
CA ASN A 183 41.18 5.75 -0.98
C ASN A 183 41.21 5.08 -2.36
N MET A 184 40.16 5.22 -3.17
CA MET A 184 40.09 4.66 -4.51
C MET A 184 40.35 5.75 -5.55
N SER A 185 41.27 5.46 -6.48
CA SER A 185 41.49 6.31 -7.64
C SER A 185 40.34 6.19 -8.65
N LYS A 186 40.15 7.21 -9.48
CA LYS A 186 39.19 7.16 -10.60
C LYS A 186 39.45 5.99 -11.56
N ALA A 187 40.71 5.56 -11.68
CA ALA A 187 41.09 4.42 -12.53
C ALA A 187 40.62 3.09 -11.92
N GLU A 188 40.82 2.89 -10.61
CA GLU A 188 40.32 1.70 -9.90
C GLU A 188 38.78 1.64 -9.95
N ILE A 189 38.11 2.77 -9.71
CA ILE A 189 36.65 2.87 -9.86
C ILE A 189 36.25 2.39 -11.26
N LYS A 190 36.87 2.93 -12.32
CA LYS A 190 36.57 2.53 -13.70
C LYS A 190 36.79 1.03 -13.95
N GLU A 191 37.89 0.45 -13.46
CA GLU A 191 38.21 -0.97 -13.64
C GLU A 191 37.12 -1.89 -13.07
N ILE A 192 36.54 -1.53 -11.92
CA ILE A 192 35.47 -2.29 -11.27
C ILE A 192 34.21 -2.33 -12.13
N PHE A 193 33.87 -1.19 -12.72
CA PHE A 193 32.73 -1.14 -13.61
C PHE A 193 32.99 -1.89 -14.92
N ASP A 194 34.20 -1.82 -15.47
CA ASP A 194 34.60 -2.60 -16.65
C ASP A 194 34.52 -4.11 -16.33
N ALA A 195 34.95 -4.54 -15.15
CA ALA A 195 34.85 -5.94 -14.71
C ALA A 195 33.38 -6.40 -14.59
N LYS A 196 32.52 -5.60 -13.97
CA LYS A 196 31.08 -5.90 -13.85
C LYS A 196 30.36 -5.87 -15.20
N LYS A 197 30.77 -5.01 -16.13
CA LYS A 197 30.33 -5.02 -17.53
C LYS A 197 30.66 -6.36 -18.18
N ASN A 198 31.92 -6.78 -18.13
CA ASN A 198 32.38 -8.01 -18.78
C ASN A 198 31.65 -9.23 -18.21
N TYR A 199 31.51 -9.31 -16.88
CA TYR A 199 30.75 -10.38 -16.24
C TYR A 199 29.31 -10.45 -16.77
N ARG A 200 28.66 -9.28 -16.91
CA ARG A 200 27.31 -9.17 -17.44
C ARG A 200 27.21 -9.61 -18.90
N GLU A 201 28.18 -9.27 -19.74
CA GLU A 201 28.23 -9.72 -21.13
C GLU A 201 28.38 -11.25 -21.23
N GLU A 202 29.15 -11.87 -20.34
CA GLU A 202 29.39 -13.32 -20.33
C GLU A 202 28.22 -14.13 -19.75
N HIS A 203 27.59 -13.65 -18.67
CA HIS A 203 26.67 -14.46 -17.85
C HIS A 203 25.21 -14.00 -17.93
N ASN A 204 24.96 -12.82 -18.50
CA ASN A 204 23.67 -12.16 -18.47
C ASN A 204 23.21 -11.77 -19.88
N SER A 205 23.23 -12.74 -20.81
CA SER A 205 22.88 -12.56 -22.24
C SER A 205 21.46 -12.03 -22.52
N GLY A 206 20.57 -12.04 -21.51
CA GLY A 206 19.24 -11.41 -21.57
C GLY A 206 19.21 -9.94 -21.15
N TRP A 207 20.37 -9.34 -20.85
CA TRP A 207 20.48 -7.98 -20.37
C TRP A 207 21.10 -7.06 -21.41
N ALA A 208 20.54 -5.86 -21.46
CA ALA A 208 20.79 -4.83 -22.43
C ALA A 208 22.25 -4.28 -22.34
N GLU A 209 23.15 -4.46 -23.34
CA GLU A 209 24.55 -3.91 -23.42
C GLU A 209 24.74 -2.45 -22.94
N ILE A 210 25.16 -2.21 -21.69
CA ILE A 210 25.31 -0.84 -21.20
C ILE A 210 26.55 -0.22 -21.86
N ASN A 211 26.35 0.81 -22.67
CA ASN A 211 27.45 1.58 -23.25
C ASN A 211 27.81 2.75 -22.32
N TYR A 212 28.87 2.58 -21.52
CA TYR A 212 29.36 3.57 -20.55
C TYR A 212 30.01 4.80 -21.18
N ASP A 213 30.36 4.73 -22.47
CA ASP A 213 30.93 5.89 -23.17
C ASP A 213 29.87 6.96 -23.47
N TRP A 214 28.59 6.60 -23.33
CA TRP A 214 27.47 7.51 -23.48
C TRP A 214 26.84 7.72 -22.11
N ASP A 215 27.00 8.93 -21.57
CA ASP A 215 26.27 9.34 -20.37
C ASP A 215 24.77 9.25 -20.66
N TYR A 216 24.11 8.24 -20.10
CA TYR A 216 22.65 8.17 -20.07
C TYR A 216 22.17 9.21 -19.07
N CYS A 217 21.53 10.25 -19.62
CA CYS A 217 21.10 11.38 -18.83
C CYS A 217 19.60 11.59 -18.90
N VAL A 218 19.07 11.98 -17.76
CA VAL A 218 17.75 12.56 -17.62
C VAL A 218 17.88 14.06 -17.90
N ASP A 219 17.25 14.53 -18.97
CA ASP A 219 17.15 15.94 -19.30
C ASP A 219 15.95 16.52 -18.52
N ILE A 220 16.20 17.48 -17.62
CA ILE A 220 15.16 18.07 -16.76
C ILE A 220 14.63 19.32 -17.43
N ILE A 221 13.39 19.24 -17.90
CA ILE A 221 12.75 20.33 -18.62
C ILE A 221 11.94 21.17 -17.65
N PHE A 222 12.60 22.19 -17.11
CA PHE A 222 11.96 23.18 -16.26
C PHE A 222 11.07 24.18 -17.00
N ASN A 223 11.01 24.20 -18.34
CA ASN A 223 10.16 25.12 -19.09
C ASN A 223 8.92 24.38 -19.63
N TYR A 224 7.72 24.79 -19.20
CA TYR A 224 6.49 24.06 -19.51
C TYR A 224 6.19 24.03 -21.01
N THR A 225 6.39 25.14 -21.73
CA THR A 225 6.19 25.19 -23.18
C THR A 225 7.14 24.23 -23.92
N LEU A 226 8.39 24.15 -23.47
CA LEU A 226 9.36 23.19 -24.00
C LEU A 226 8.96 21.75 -23.65
N TRP A 227 8.48 21.51 -22.43
CA TRP A 227 8.00 20.21 -21.97
C TRP A 227 6.80 19.74 -22.80
N ASP A 228 5.80 20.60 -22.97
CA ASP A 228 4.60 20.33 -23.74
C ASP A 228 4.91 20.02 -25.21
N LYS A 229 5.80 20.82 -25.81
CA LYS A 229 6.31 20.57 -27.16
C LYS A 229 7.05 19.23 -27.26
N LYS A 230 7.84 18.88 -26.24
CA LYS A 230 8.67 17.66 -26.23
C LYS A 230 7.83 16.40 -26.00
N ARG A 231 6.78 16.47 -25.17
CA ARG A 231 5.92 15.32 -24.91
C ARG A 231 5.00 14.98 -26.09
N GLU A 232 4.72 15.91 -27.00
CA GLU A 232 3.89 15.70 -28.20
C GLU A 232 2.54 15.01 -27.88
N GLY A 233 1.91 15.38 -26.76
CA GLY A 233 0.65 14.79 -26.30
C GLY A 233 0.76 13.43 -25.58
N LYS A 234 1.98 12.93 -25.30
CA LYS A 234 2.17 11.76 -24.43
C LYS A 234 1.67 12.05 -23.01
N SER A 235 0.90 11.13 -22.45
CA SER A 235 0.14 11.30 -21.20
C SER A 235 0.96 11.08 -19.91
N SER A 236 2.29 11.20 -19.94
CA SER A 236 3.08 11.06 -18.72
C SER A 236 3.12 12.40 -17.99
N ALA A 237 2.51 12.46 -16.80
CA ALA A 237 2.63 13.64 -15.95
C ALA A 237 4.11 13.84 -15.54
N ALA A 238 4.73 12.77 -15.09
CA ALA A 238 6.09 12.69 -14.56
C ALA A 238 7.21 12.98 -15.58
N GLY A 239 7.34 12.09 -16.57
CA GLY A 239 8.53 11.92 -17.38
C GLY A 239 8.23 11.03 -18.59
N PHE A 240 8.93 11.20 -19.70
CA PHE A 240 8.78 10.29 -20.84
C PHE A 240 10.11 9.92 -21.49
N PHE A 241 10.12 8.71 -22.05
CA PHE A 241 11.19 8.21 -22.91
C PHE A 241 11.01 8.69 -24.34
N ASP A 242 12.01 9.41 -24.84
CA ASP A 242 12.22 9.64 -26.26
C ASP A 242 13.12 8.55 -26.81
N THR A 243 12.48 7.57 -27.43
CA THR A 243 13.14 6.41 -28.03
C THR A 243 14.02 6.78 -29.21
N ALA A 244 13.71 7.85 -29.94
CA ALA A 244 14.50 8.32 -31.07
C ALA A 244 15.76 9.06 -30.59
N GLY A 245 15.59 9.91 -29.58
CA GLY A 245 16.68 10.67 -28.97
C GLY A 245 17.52 9.90 -27.96
N LYS A 246 17.10 8.69 -27.56
CA LYS A 246 17.73 7.90 -26.50
C LYS A 246 17.84 8.66 -25.18
N LYS A 247 16.78 9.38 -24.82
CA LYS A 247 16.75 10.31 -23.68
C LYS A 247 15.48 10.14 -22.87
N PHE A 248 15.63 10.27 -21.56
CA PHE A 248 14.49 10.47 -20.68
C PHE A 248 14.36 11.95 -20.38
N TYR A 249 13.15 12.47 -20.55
CA TYR A 249 12.84 13.84 -20.18
C TYR A 249 11.98 13.81 -18.92
N LEU A 250 12.34 14.63 -17.95
CA LEU A 250 11.64 14.77 -16.68
C LEU A 250 11.15 16.19 -16.51
N SER A 251 9.95 16.37 -15.96
CA SER A 251 9.37 17.70 -15.73
C SER A 251 9.05 17.90 -14.25
N PRO A 252 9.67 18.89 -13.59
CA PRO A 252 9.39 19.16 -12.18
C PRO A 252 8.05 19.88 -11.96
N TYR A 253 7.31 20.22 -13.03
CA TYR A 253 6.04 20.93 -12.94
C TYR A 253 4.94 20.11 -12.27
N VAL A 254 5.06 18.79 -12.29
CA VAL A 254 4.05 17.92 -11.71
C VAL A 254 4.36 17.76 -10.24
N THR A 255 3.98 18.75 -9.42
CA THR A 255 3.81 18.66 -7.95
C THR A 255 4.83 17.81 -7.17
N TRP A 256 6.13 17.96 -7.42
CA TRP A 256 7.12 17.10 -6.77
C TRP A 256 8.10 17.88 -5.88
N THR A 257 8.44 17.27 -4.74
CA THR A 257 9.55 17.74 -3.92
C THR A 257 10.88 17.53 -4.64
N LYS A 258 11.91 18.27 -4.24
CA LYS A 258 13.31 17.96 -4.60
C LYS A 258 13.64 16.48 -4.40
N GLU A 259 13.20 15.91 -3.29
CA GLU A 259 13.47 14.52 -2.95
C GLU A 259 12.78 13.55 -3.92
N HIS A 260 11.51 13.79 -4.25
CA HIS A 260 10.76 12.99 -5.19
C HIS A 260 11.37 13.07 -6.60
N ILE A 261 11.66 14.28 -7.09
CA ILE A 261 12.34 14.46 -8.38
C ILE A 261 13.68 13.73 -8.39
N SER A 262 14.47 13.86 -7.32
CA SER A 262 15.74 13.14 -7.21
C SER A 262 15.53 11.63 -7.27
N ARG A 263 14.53 11.08 -6.56
CA ARG A 263 14.19 9.64 -6.61
C ARG A 263 13.86 9.20 -8.02
N VAL A 264 12.95 9.90 -8.70
CA VAL A 264 12.57 9.59 -10.08
C VAL A 264 13.78 9.73 -11.01
N MET A 265 14.64 10.73 -10.85
CA MET A 265 15.86 10.87 -11.66
C MET A 265 16.81 9.68 -11.48
N TYR A 266 17.00 9.21 -10.25
CA TYR A 266 17.86 8.06 -9.97
C TYR A 266 17.24 6.75 -10.49
N HIS A 267 15.94 6.58 -10.29
CA HIS A 267 15.17 5.43 -10.71
C HIS A 267 15.06 5.35 -12.25
N GLU A 268 14.54 6.40 -12.88
CA GLU A 268 14.37 6.47 -14.32
C GLU A 268 15.70 6.63 -15.06
N GLY A 269 16.72 7.22 -14.44
CA GLY A 269 18.08 7.22 -14.98
C GLY A 269 18.59 5.79 -15.19
N LEU A 270 18.28 4.88 -14.26
CA LEU A 270 18.59 3.46 -14.40
C LEU A 270 17.72 2.78 -15.47
N HIS A 271 16.40 3.04 -15.48
CA HIS A 271 15.53 2.53 -16.54
C HIS A 271 15.91 3.04 -17.92
N SER A 272 16.46 4.25 -18.02
CA SER A 272 16.97 4.82 -19.26
C SER A 272 18.13 4.01 -19.80
N MET A 273 19.05 3.62 -18.91
CA MET A 273 20.12 2.72 -19.27
C MET A 273 19.53 1.40 -19.77
N GLN A 274 18.57 0.81 -19.06
CA GLN A 274 18.01 -0.51 -19.40
C GLN A 274 17.18 -0.52 -20.71
N ASN A 275 16.26 0.44 -20.90
CA ASN A 275 15.28 0.46 -21.99
C ASN A 275 15.89 0.71 -23.38
N LEU A 276 17.02 1.43 -23.45
CA LEU A 276 17.59 1.87 -24.73
C LEU A 276 18.44 0.82 -25.44
N ILE A 277 18.63 -0.34 -24.82
CA ILE A 277 19.54 -1.34 -25.32
C ILE A 277 18.79 -2.62 -25.76
N LYS A 278 17.75 -2.46 -26.57
CA LYS A 278 16.99 -3.56 -27.18
C LYS A 278 16.26 -4.47 -26.19
N ILE A 279 15.39 -3.88 -25.38
CA ILE A 279 14.09 -4.52 -25.15
C ILE A 279 13.00 -3.94 -26.08
N SER A 280 13.43 -3.30 -27.17
CA SER A 280 12.65 -3.27 -28.41
C SER A 280 12.89 -4.59 -29.17
N SER A 281 11.92 -5.49 -29.07
CA SER A 281 11.65 -6.59 -30.01
C SER A 281 12.84 -7.25 -30.71
N SER A 282 13.07 -8.54 -30.40
CA SER A 282 13.53 -9.47 -31.42
C SER A 282 12.52 -9.46 -32.58
N ASN A 283 12.76 -8.64 -33.60
CA ASN A 283 12.03 -8.67 -34.86
C ASN A 283 12.31 -9.95 -35.69
N ASP A 284 12.94 -10.97 -35.10
CA ASP A 284 13.08 -12.31 -35.69
C ASP A 284 11.93 -13.27 -35.32
N SER A 285 10.93 -12.83 -34.55
CA SER A 285 9.63 -13.50 -34.59
C SER A 285 8.81 -12.88 -35.71
N HIS A 286 8.64 -13.63 -36.81
CA HIS A 286 7.76 -13.31 -37.93
C HIS A 286 6.36 -12.86 -37.48
N VAL A 287 6.20 -11.56 -37.22
CA VAL A 287 4.92 -10.89 -37.35
C VAL A 287 4.77 -10.69 -38.85
N GLY A 288 4.13 -11.67 -39.49
CA GLY A 288 3.71 -11.54 -40.87
C GLY A 288 2.97 -10.21 -41.03
N GLU A 289 3.48 -9.37 -41.94
CA GLU A 289 2.64 -8.37 -42.57
C GLU A 289 1.32 -9.02 -42.92
N GLY A 290 0.22 -8.40 -42.51
CA GLY A 290 -1.12 -8.86 -42.78
C GLY A 290 -1.39 -8.99 -44.28
N LYS A 291 -1.01 -10.12 -44.86
CA LYS A 291 -1.61 -10.66 -46.07
C LYS A 291 -2.72 -11.60 -45.62
N LYS A 292 -3.94 -11.25 -45.98
CA LYS A 292 -5.12 -12.12 -45.90
C LYS A 292 -4.79 -13.45 -46.57
N TYR A 293 -4.54 -14.49 -45.77
CA TYR A 293 -4.57 -15.86 -46.23
C TYR A 293 -5.91 -16.47 -45.80
N ALA A 294 -6.79 -16.62 -46.79
CA ALA A 294 -7.94 -17.48 -46.70
C ALA A 294 -7.48 -18.93 -46.85
N GLY A 295 -7.89 -19.79 -45.91
CA GLY A 295 -7.90 -21.25 -46.07
C GLY A 295 -6.58 -21.98 -45.79
N GLY A 296 -6.51 -22.67 -44.65
CA GLY A 296 -5.50 -23.70 -44.38
C GLY A 296 -5.45 -24.09 -42.90
N GLU A 297 -5.86 -25.32 -42.57
CA GLU A 297 -5.78 -25.89 -41.23
C GLU A 297 -4.32 -26.04 -40.76
N ILE A 298 -4.04 -25.64 -39.52
CA ILE A 298 -2.76 -25.90 -38.85
C ILE A 298 -2.92 -27.18 -38.01
N SER A 299 -2.04 -28.16 -38.25
CA SER A 299 -2.03 -29.44 -37.54
C SER A 299 -1.62 -29.31 -36.07
N LYS A 300 -2.21 -30.16 -35.20
CA LYS A 300 -2.10 -30.10 -33.73
C LYS A 300 -0.73 -30.46 -33.12
N GLU A 301 0.28 -30.80 -33.91
CA GLU A 301 1.50 -31.46 -33.39
C GLU A 301 2.76 -30.57 -33.26
N GLN A 302 2.67 -29.25 -33.47
CA GLN A 302 3.84 -28.34 -33.39
C GLN A 302 3.82 -27.30 -32.26
N ALA A 303 2.87 -27.36 -31.32
CA ALA A 303 2.84 -26.43 -30.19
C ALA A 303 3.69 -26.95 -29.00
N LYS A 304 4.99 -26.64 -28.98
CA LYS A 304 5.80 -26.70 -27.74
C LYS A 304 5.72 -25.32 -27.02
N PRO A 305 5.47 -25.26 -25.71
CA PRO A 305 5.34 -24.00 -24.99
C PRO A 305 6.72 -23.48 -24.59
N VAL A 306 7.28 -22.58 -25.41
CA VAL A 306 8.57 -21.93 -25.18
C VAL A 306 8.40 -20.45 -25.48
N TRP A 307 8.35 -19.67 -24.38
CA TRP A 307 8.66 -18.24 -24.22
C TRP A 307 7.83 -17.17 -24.96
N VAL A 308 7.09 -16.36 -24.19
CA VAL A 308 6.81 -14.93 -24.47
C VAL A 308 6.63 -14.19 -23.14
N ILE A 309 7.64 -13.43 -22.71
CA ILE A 309 7.52 -12.40 -21.67
C ILE A 309 7.82 -11.08 -22.39
N THR A 310 6.85 -10.17 -22.46
CA THR A 310 7.03 -8.84 -23.04
C THR A 310 6.96 -7.74 -21.99
N ASP A 311 7.69 -6.68 -22.28
CA ASP A 311 8.52 -5.91 -21.37
C ASP A 311 7.87 -4.71 -20.66
N ARG A 312 6.55 -4.66 -20.50
CA ARG A 312 5.90 -3.54 -19.78
C ARG A 312 4.56 -3.90 -19.20
N GLY A 313 4.45 -4.86 -18.28
CA GLY A 313 3.20 -5.12 -17.55
C GLY A 313 1.93 -5.32 -18.42
N ARG A 314 2.10 -5.56 -19.74
CA ARG A 314 1.05 -5.78 -20.74
C ARG A 314 0.97 -7.26 -21.14
N GLY A 315 1.74 -8.11 -20.48
CA GLY A 315 1.55 -9.56 -20.47
C GLY A 315 0.38 -10.01 -19.58
N ARG A 316 -0.56 -9.11 -19.25
CA ARG A 316 -1.76 -9.41 -18.44
C ARG A 316 -2.72 -10.42 -19.11
N ASP A 317 -2.57 -10.69 -20.41
CA ASP A 317 -3.71 -11.20 -21.18
C ASP A 317 -3.67 -12.67 -21.62
N PHE A 318 -2.59 -13.45 -21.43
CA PHE A 318 -2.59 -14.79 -22.07
C PHE A 318 -2.27 -16.01 -21.21
N PHE A 319 -1.38 -15.95 -20.21
CA PHE A 319 -0.96 -17.18 -19.52
C PHE A 319 -1.64 -17.43 -18.17
N GLU A 320 -2.24 -16.41 -17.55
CA GLU A 320 -2.80 -16.51 -16.18
C GLU A 320 -4.32 -16.42 -16.11
N GLU A 321 -4.94 -15.86 -17.15
CA GLU A 321 -6.39 -15.71 -17.20
C GLU A 321 -7.08 -17.08 -17.10
N SER A 322 -6.51 -18.14 -17.69
CA SER A 322 -7.09 -19.48 -17.66
C SER A 322 -7.07 -20.13 -16.26
N LYS A 323 -6.01 -19.93 -15.48
CA LYS A 323 -5.88 -20.47 -14.11
C LYS A 323 -6.67 -19.65 -13.10
N ALA A 324 -6.63 -18.31 -13.20
CA ALA A 324 -7.48 -17.43 -12.42
C ALA A 324 -8.97 -17.68 -12.74
N LYS A 325 -9.33 -17.84 -14.02
CA LYS A 325 -10.68 -18.27 -14.44
C LYS A 325 -11.03 -19.65 -13.89
N SER A 326 -10.11 -20.60 -13.91
CA SER A 326 -10.33 -21.94 -13.34
C SER A 326 -10.57 -21.88 -11.83
N TYR A 327 -9.81 -21.06 -11.11
CA TYR A 327 -9.96 -20.87 -9.67
C TYR A 327 -11.26 -20.15 -9.31
N CYS A 328 -11.56 -19.03 -9.98
CA CYS A 328 -12.84 -18.33 -9.85
C CYS A 328 -14.02 -19.25 -10.23
N LYS A 329 -13.84 -20.17 -11.19
CA LYS A 329 -14.84 -21.20 -11.52
C LYS A 329 -15.04 -22.19 -10.37
N THR A 330 -13.97 -22.69 -9.75
CA THR A 330 -14.05 -23.59 -8.58
C THR A 330 -14.71 -22.90 -7.39
N LEU A 331 -14.29 -21.68 -7.05
CA LEU A 331 -14.86 -20.91 -5.95
C LEU A 331 -16.34 -20.58 -6.20
N LYS A 332 -16.69 -20.19 -7.43
CA LYS A 332 -18.09 -19.98 -7.85
C LYS A 332 -18.92 -21.26 -7.74
N SER A 333 -18.34 -22.41 -8.10
CA SER A 333 -18.99 -23.71 -7.96
C SER A 333 -19.23 -24.08 -6.49
N PHE A 334 -18.24 -23.84 -5.63
CA PHE A 334 -18.33 -24.12 -4.19
C PHE A 334 -19.40 -23.25 -3.51
N ILE A 335 -19.37 -21.93 -3.76
CA ILE A 335 -20.36 -20.99 -3.21
C ILE A 335 -21.76 -21.27 -3.80
N GLY A 336 -21.83 -21.66 -5.08
CA GLY A 336 -23.07 -22.15 -5.69
C GLY A 336 -23.65 -23.35 -4.92
N GLY A 337 -22.85 -24.38 -4.69
CA GLY A 337 -23.28 -25.56 -3.92
C GLY A 337 -23.72 -25.22 -2.48
N ALA A 338 -23.05 -24.28 -1.82
CA ALA A 338 -23.47 -23.81 -0.49
C ALA A 338 -24.82 -23.09 -0.53
N ILE A 339 -25.08 -22.30 -1.58
CA ILE A 339 -26.39 -21.64 -1.79
C ILE A 339 -27.48 -22.70 -2.01
N ASP A 340 -27.23 -23.70 -2.83
CA ASP A 340 -28.19 -24.77 -3.15
C ASP A 340 -28.61 -25.54 -1.88
N ILE A 341 -27.67 -25.85 -0.99
CA ILE A 341 -27.94 -26.50 0.31
C ILE A 341 -28.86 -25.66 1.20
N VAL A 342 -28.63 -24.33 1.24
CA VAL A 342 -29.44 -23.42 2.05
C VAL A 342 -30.86 -23.29 1.45
N GLU A 343 -31.00 -23.24 0.12
CA GLU A 343 -32.31 -23.24 -0.55
C GLU A 343 -33.12 -24.51 -0.26
N GLU A 344 -32.46 -25.68 -0.26
CA GLU A 344 -33.10 -26.94 0.10
C GLU A 344 -33.62 -26.92 1.54
N LYS A 345 -32.82 -26.40 2.49
CA LYS A 345 -33.21 -26.28 3.89
C LYS A 345 -34.41 -25.35 4.09
N ILE A 346 -34.40 -24.19 3.43
CA ILE A 346 -35.55 -23.25 3.41
C ILE A 346 -36.81 -23.96 2.91
N SER A 347 -36.67 -24.73 1.83
CA SER A 347 -37.79 -25.45 1.22
C SER A 347 -38.34 -26.55 2.14
N LYS A 348 -37.47 -27.27 2.86
CA LYS A 348 -37.88 -28.27 3.85
C LYS A 348 -38.64 -27.64 5.02
N LEU A 349 -38.11 -26.58 5.61
CA LEU A 349 -38.74 -25.89 6.75
C LEU A 349 -40.12 -25.34 6.42
N LYS A 350 -40.29 -24.80 5.20
CA LYS A 350 -41.61 -24.36 4.71
C LYS A 350 -42.63 -25.49 4.64
N ARG A 351 -42.22 -26.69 4.20
CA ARG A 351 -43.12 -27.86 4.17
C ARG A 351 -43.50 -28.32 5.59
N GLU A 352 -42.51 -28.42 6.48
CA GLU A 352 -42.73 -28.79 7.88
C GLU A 352 -43.72 -27.82 8.56
N LEU A 353 -43.63 -26.51 8.29
CA LEU A 353 -44.57 -25.51 8.81
C LEU A 353 -46.01 -25.70 8.30
N VAL A 354 -46.19 -26.08 7.02
CA VAL A 354 -47.52 -26.33 6.44
C VAL A 354 -48.17 -27.58 7.04
N GLU A 355 -47.38 -28.61 7.30
CA GLU A 355 -47.86 -29.89 7.85
C GLU A 355 -48.32 -29.80 9.31
N LEU A 356 -47.83 -28.81 10.07
CA LEU A 356 -48.14 -28.67 11.50
C LEU A 356 -49.55 -28.16 11.81
N GLY A 357 -50.25 -27.56 10.83
CA GLY A 357 -51.63 -27.06 10.98
C GLY A 357 -51.82 -25.98 12.05
N GLU A 358 -53.02 -25.39 12.14
CA GLU A 358 -53.36 -24.36 13.16
C GLU A 358 -53.94 -24.97 14.46
N ASP A 359 -53.49 -26.15 14.87
CA ASP A 359 -53.92 -26.71 16.16
C ASP A 359 -53.24 -25.94 17.30
N ASP A 360 -54.01 -25.56 18.34
CA ASP A 360 -53.54 -24.87 19.54
C ASP A 360 -52.40 -25.64 20.26
N GLY A 361 -52.30 -26.96 20.07
CA GLY A 361 -51.19 -27.78 20.56
C GLY A 361 -49.85 -27.58 19.82
N SER A 362 -49.87 -27.04 18.59
CA SER A 362 -48.71 -26.90 17.70
C SER A 362 -47.98 -25.55 17.80
N LYS A 363 -48.56 -24.58 18.51
CA LYS A 363 -48.16 -23.17 18.44
C LYS A 363 -46.69 -22.91 18.78
N SER A 364 -46.18 -23.52 19.85
CA SER A 364 -44.76 -23.37 20.24
C SER A 364 -43.78 -24.00 19.25
N LEU A 365 -44.20 -25.06 18.56
CA LEU A 365 -43.40 -25.74 17.53
C LEU A 365 -43.38 -24.94 16.22
N ILE A 366 -44.51 -24.31 15.87
CA ILE A 366 -44.63 -23.38 14.74
C ILE A 366 -43.71 -22.17 14.97
N GLU A 367 -43.79 -21.52 16.13
CA GLU A 367 -42.93 -20.36 16.46
C GLU A 367 -41.44 -20.71 16.38
N ALA A 368 -41.04 -21.91 16.83
CA ALA A 368 -39.66 -22.38 16.74
C ALA A 368 -39.20 -22.58 15.28
N LYS A 369 -40.06 -23.15 14.44
CA LYS A 369 -39.77 -23.42 13.02
C LYS A 369 -39.76 -22.16 12.17
N GLU A 370 -40.63 -21.19 12.46
CA GLU A 370 -40.60 -19.87 11.83
C GLU A 370 -39.31 -19.11 12.17
N LYS A 371 -38.84 -19.20 13.42
CA LYS A 371 -37.56 -18.61 13.82
C LYS A 371 -36.40 -19.24 13.05
N GLU A 372 -36.38 -20.57 12.91
CA GLU A 372 -35.36 -21.28 12.12
C GLU A 372 -35.39 -20.87 10.64
N LEU A 373 -36.59 -20.74 10.06
CA LEU A 373 -36.79 -20.29 8.67
C LEU A 373 -36.25 -18.87 8.45
N ASN A 374 -36.55 -17.94 9.37
CA ASN A 374 -36.10 -16.55 9.28
C ASN A 374 -34.57 -16.41 9.34
N ILE A 375 -33.91 -17.22 10.18
CA ILE A 375 -32.44 -17.28 10.24
C ILE A 375 -31.88 -17.79 8.91
N THR A 376 -32.42 -18.91 8.41
CA THR A 376 -31.95 -19.55 7.17
C THR A 376 -32.14 -18.64 5.93
N VAL A 377 -33.24 -17.88 5.87
CA VAL A 377 -33.48 -16.89 4.79
C VAL A 377 -32.48 -15.73 4.85
N LYS A 378 -32.11 -15.28 6.04
CA LYS A 378 -31.08 -14.24 6.22
C LYS A 378 -29.72 -14.73 5.75
N GLU A 379 -29.33 -15.95 6.09
CA GLU A 379 -28.09 -16.60 5.62
C GLU A 379 -28.05 -16.70 4.10
N TYR A 380 -29.15 -17.14 3.48
CA TYR A 380 -29.29 -17.21 2.03
C TYR A 380 -29.05 -15.85 1.35
N SER A 381 -29.68 -14.78 1.87
CA SER A 381 -29.51 -13.42 1.32
C SER A 381 -28.05 -12.94 1.36
N LEU A 382 -27.30 -13.32 2.40
CA LEU A 382 -25.90 -12.95 2.59
C LEU A 382 -25.00 -13.75 1.64
N LEU A 383 -25.22 -15.04 1.48
CA LEU A 383 -24.47 -15.87 0.52
C LEU A 383 -24.70 -15.41 -0.92
N ARG A 384 -25.95 -15.09 -1.27
CA ARG A 384 -26.34 -14.63 -2.61
C ARG A 384 -25.73 -13.27 -2.98
N SER A 385 -25.74 -12.31 -2.05
CA SER A 385 -25.09 -11.01 -2.27
C SER A 385 -23.57 -11.13 -2.43
N LYS A 386 -22.93 -12.03 -1.67
CA LYS A 386 -21.48 -12.30 -1.80
C LYS A 386 -21.11 -13.03 -3.08
N ASN A 387 -21.92 -13.98 -3.55
CA ASN A 387 -21.71 -14.62 -4.87
C ASN A 387 -21.78 -13.59 -6.01
N SER A 388 -22.68 -12.61 -5.90
CA SER A 388 -22.76 -11.50 -6.86
C SER A 388 -21.49 -10.64 -6.86
N PHE A 389 -20.91 -10.36 -5.69
CA PHE A 389 -19.68 -9.58 -5.54
C PHE A 389 -18.44 -10.33 -6.05
N ILE A 390 -18.34 -11.64 -5.77
CA ILE A 390 -17.25 -12.49 -6.31
C ILE A 390 -17.35 -12.59 -7.84
N ARG A 391 -18.57 -12.57 -8.40
CA ARG A 391 -18.76 -12.48 -9.86
C ARG A 391 -18.25 -11.16 -10.45
N SER A 392 -18.30 -10.04 -9.71
CA SER A 392 -17.87 -8.75 -10.22
C SER A 392 -16.37 -8.46 -10.01
N ASN A 393 -15.77 -8.98 -8.93
CA ASN A 393 -14.46 -8.51 -8.45
C ASN A 393 -13.32 -9.55 -8.51
N CYS A 394 -13.54 -10.69 -9.17
CA CYS A 394 -12.52 -11.72 -9.38
C CYS A 394 -11.30 -11.25 -10.23
N TYR A 395 -11.27 -9.99 -10.68
CA TYR A 395 -10.24 -9.42 -11.57
C TYR A 395 -9.37 -8.31 -10.95
N GLU A 396 -9.70 -7.78 -9.78
CA GLU A 396 -8.94 -6.64 -9.24
C GLU A 396 -7.78 -7.08 -8.32
N PRO A 397 -6.54 -6.59 -8.55
CA PRO A 397 -5.31 -7.08 -7.91
C PRO A 397 -5.09 -6.51 -6.50
N HIS A 398 -6.13 -6.24 -5.72
CA HIS A 398 -5.99 -5.67 -4.38
C HIS A 398 -5.74 -6.74 -3.32
N ARG A 399 -4.49 -7.21 -3.26
CA ARG A 399 -3.96 -8.26 -2.36
C ARG A 399 -4.25 -8.00 -0.87
N ILE A 400 -4.06 -6.75 -0.41
CA ILE A 400 -4.32 -6.34 0.98
C ILE A 400 -5.82 -6.35 1.28
N GLN A 401 -6.65 -5.93 0.32
CA GLN A 401 -8.11 -5.99 0.47
C GLN A 401 -8.59 -7.44 0.47
N GLN A 402 -7.98 -8.33 -0.32
CA GLN A 402 -8.34 -9.74 -0.34
C GLN A 402 -8.09 -10.43 1.00
N LYS A 403 -6.94 -10.21 1.66
CA LYS A 403 -6.68 -10.81 2.99
C LYS A 403 -7.68 -10.33 4.04
N SER A 404 -7.80 -9.02 4.24
CA SER A 404 -8.76 -8.43 5.18
C SER A 404 -10.19 -8.85 4.88
N TYR A 405 -10.55 -8.95 3.59
CA TYR A 405 -11.85 -9.45 3.15
C TYR A 405 -12.07 -10.92 3.52
N PHE A 406 -11.11 -11.80 3.28
CA PHE A 406 -11.21 -13.22 3.62
C PHE A 406 -11.25 -13.45 5.13
N GLU A 407 -10.43 -12.73 5.90
CA GLU A 407 -10.46 -12.78 7.37
C GLU A 407 -11.80 -12.29 7.92
N ASN A 408 -12.36 -11.21 7.37
CA ASN A 408 -13.68 -10.71 7.72
C ASN A 408 -14.80 -11.67 7.30
N LEU A 409 -14.65 -12.33 6.14
CA LEU A 409 -15.57 -13.36 5.66
C LEU A 409 -15.58 -14.58 6.60
N ILE A 410 -14.41 -15.09 6.97
CA ILE A 410 -14.24 -16.20 7.91
C ILE A 410 -14.83 -15.83 9.28
N THR A 411 -14.52 -14.64 9.79
CA THR A 411 -15.05 -14.15 11.07
C THR A 411 -16.57 -14.07 11.06
N LYS A 412 -17.17 -13.55 9.98
CA LYS A 412 -18.63 -13.48 9.81
C LYS A 412 -19.26 -14.86 9.69
N ILE A 413 -18.65 -15.79 8.96
CA ILE A 413 -19.13 -17.18 8.85
C ILE A 413 -19.07 -17.85 10.22
N ARG A 414 -17.96 -17.70 10.96
CA ARG A 414 -17.80 -18.24 12.32
C ARG A 414 -18.89 -17.71 13.26
N GLY A 415 -19.16 -16.40 13.24
CA GLY A 415 -20.21 -15.78 14.03
C GLY A 415 -21.64 -16.21 13.67
N LEU A 416 -21.90 -16.62 12.42
CA LEU A 416 -23.22 -17.15 12.03
C LEU A 416 -23.53 -18.51 12.69
N PHE A 417 -22.51 -19.28 13.03
CA PHE A 417 -22.67 -20.64 13.55
C PHE A 417 -22.32 -20.79 15.04
N GLU A 418 -21.87 -19.71 15.69
CA GLU A 418 -21.37 -19.75 17.07
C GLU A 418 -22.49 -20.08 18.09
N ASP A 419 -23.73 -19.65 17.80
CA ASP A 419 -24.90 -19.82 18.67
C ASP A 419 -25.68 -21.12 18.42
N ILE A 420 -25.24 -21.98 17.49
CA ILE A 420 -25.97 -23.19 17.09
C ILE A 420 -25.12 -24.45 17.36
N PRO A 421 -25.29 -25.11 18.53
CA PRO A 421 -24.43 -26.20 18.98
C PRO A 421 -24.27 -27.34 17.98
N ASP A 422 -25.35 -27.75 17.30
CA ASP A 422 -25.35 -28.86 16.35
C ASP A 422 -24.62 -28.54 15.03
N TYR A 423 -24.45 -27.25 14.73
CA TYR A 423 -23.83 -26.77 13.50
C TYR A 423 -22.41 -26.27 13.70
N LYS A 424 -21.97 -26.08 14.95
CA LYS A 424 -20.60 -25.68 15.29
C LYS A 424 -19.55 -26.58 14.61
N LYS A 425 -19.78 -27.89 14.56
CA LYS A 425 -18.89 -28.85 13.90
C LYS A 425 -18.81 -28.66 12.38
N ASN A 426 -19.95 -28.41 11.73
CA ASN A 426 -20.02 -28.20 10.28
C ASN A 426 -19.45 -26.82 9.88
N ALA A 427 -19.67 -25.82 10.73
CA ALA A 427 -19.08 -24.50 10.58
C ALA A 427 -17.56 -24.52 10.67
N THR A 428 -17.00 -25.26 11.63
CA THR A 428 -15.56 -25.48 11.71
C THR A 428 -15.04 -26.14 10.43
N LEU A 429 -15.69 -27.19 9.92
CA LEU A 429 -15.27 -27.83 8.66
C LEU A 429 -15.31 -26.88 7.45
N ILE A 430 -16.34 -26.03 7.34
CA ILE A 430 -16.47 -25.04 6.26
C ILE A 430 -15.40 -23.95 6.40
N VAL A 431 -15.15 -23.47 7.61
CA VAL A 431 -14.13 -22.45 7.89
C VAL A 431 -12.74 -23.02 7.60
N ASP A 432 -12.44 -24.23 8.06
CA ASP A 432 -11.15 -24.90 7.81
C ASP A 432 -10.90 -25.08 6.31
N GLU A 433 -11.93 -25.47 5.55
CA GLU A 433 -11.80 -25.64 4.09
C GLU A 433 -11.67 -24.30 3.36
N LEU A 434 -12.38 -23.26 3.80
CA LEU A 434 -12.21 -21.91 3.27
C LEU A 434 -10.83 -21.32 3.59
N GLU A 435 -10.31 -21.57 4.79
CA GLU A 435 -8.95 -21.18 5.19
C GLU A 435 -7.90 -21.88 4.31
N LYS A 436 -8.04 -23.20 4.06
CA LYS A 436 -7.15 -23.92 3.14
C LYS A 436 -7.20 -23.36 1.72
N LEU A 437 -8.40 -23.16 1.16
CA LEU A 437 -8.58 -22.61 -0.18
C LEU A 437 -8.00 -21.20 -0.29
N TYR A 438 -8.18 -20.38 0.75
CA TYR A 438 -7.59 -19.04 0.82
C TYR A 438 -6.07 -19.10 0.83
N VAL A 439 -5.46 -19.95 1.68
CA VAL A 439 -4.01 -20.14 1.73
C VAL A 439 -3.46 -20.59 0.38
N GLU A 440 -4.14 -21.52 -0.30
CA GLU A 440 -3.72 -22.01 -1.60
C GLU A 440 -3.87 -20.96 -2.71
N ALA A 441 -4.96 -20.19 -2.71
CA ALA A 441 -5.16 -19.07 -3.64
C ALA A 441 -4.13 -17.96 -3.44
N TYR A 442 -3.89 -17.60 -2.17
CA TYR A 442 -2.90 -16.62 -1.80
C TYR A 442 -1.50 -17.09 -2.23
N LYS A 443 -1.17 -18.36 -2.00
CA LYS A 443 0.08 -18.97 -2.48
C LYS A 443 0.19 -18.89 -4.00
N ILE A 444 -0.83 -19.29 -4.75
CA ILE A 444 -0.82 -19.25 -6.24
C ILE A 444 -0.68 -17.81 -6.73
N SER A 445 -1.48 -16.87 -6.20
CA SER A 445 -1.40 -15.45 -6.57
C SER A 445 -0.04 -14.87 -6.27
N THR A 446 0.52 -15.20 -5.10
CA THR A 446 1.87 -14.78 -4.69
C THR A 446 2.93 -15.40 -5.58
N GLU A 447 2.90 -16.70 -5.84
CA GLU A 447 3.83 -17.34 -6.78
C GLU A 447 3.78 -16.73 -8.16
N THR A 448 2.60 -16.35 -8.60
CA THR A 448 2.34 -15.82 -9.94
C THR A 448 2.81 -14.37 -10.05
N THR A 449 2.38 -13.49 -9.16
CA THR A 449 2.83 -12.09 -9.08
C THR A 449 4.33 -12.01 -8.86
N THR A 450 4.88 -12.81 -7.96
CA THR A 450 6.32 -12.79 -7.69
C THR A 450 7.12 -13.36 -8.86
N LYS A 451 6.66 -14.43 -9.54
CA LYS A 451 7.29 -14.88 -10.79
C LYS A 451 7.20 -13.83 -11.89
N GLY A 452 6.09 -13.09 -11.96
CA GLY A 452 5.96 -11.93 -12.83
C GLY A 452 6.95 -10.82 -12.48
N TYR A 453 7.12 -10.54 -11.20
CA TYR A 453 8.00 -9.51 -10.67
C TYR A 453 9.50 -9.83 -10.82
N VAL A 454 9.92 -11.07 -10.52
CA VAL A 454 11.28 -11.54 -10.81
C VAL A 454 11.51 -11.69 -12.31
N GLY A 455 10.47 -12.12 -13.04
CA GLY A 455 10.48 -12.16 -14.49
C GLY A 455 10.68 -10.78 -15.11
N SER A 456 10.12 -9.73 -14.50
CA SER A 456 10.41 -8.34 -14.84
C SER A 456 11.70 -7.90 -14.16
N LYS A 457 12.85 -8.34 -14.69
CA LYS A 457 14.19 -7.91 -14.27
C LYS A 457 14.31 -6.39 -14.10
N ALA A 458 13.51 -5.60 -14.82
CA ALA A 458 13.42 -4.15 -14.67
C ALA A 458 13.03 -3.70 -13.24
N GLU A 459 12.15 -4.43 -12.54
CA GLU A 459 11.59 -4.00 -11.24
C GLU A 459 12.46 -4.35 -10.04
N ILE A 460 13.10 -5.53 -10.06
CA ILE A 460 14.02 -5.95 -8.98
C ILE A 460 15.30 -5.11 -8.96
N ASP A 461 15.55 -4.43 -10.06
CA ASP A 461 16.82 -3.86 -10.42
C ASP A 461 17.19 -2.58 -9.66
N PRO A 462 16.28 -1.60 -9.53
CA PRO A 462 16.48 -0.49 -8.62
C PRO A 462 16.74 -0.96 -7.18
N ARG A 463 16.05 -2.01 -6.72
CA ARG A 463 16.21 -2.57 -5.36
C ARG A 463 17.61 -3.17 -5.16
N LEU A 464 18.09 -3.98 -6.09
CA LEU A 464 19.45 -4.53 -6.02
C LEU A 464 20.54 -3.44 -6.17
N SER A 465 20.24 -2.36 -6.89
CA SER A 465 21.11 -1.17 -6.94
C SER A 465 21.18 -0.49 -5.56
N GLU A 466 20.07 -0.37 -4.84
CA GLU A 466 20.08 0.16 -3.47
C GLU A 466 20.87 -0.74 -2.50
N VAL A 467 20.85 -2.06 -2.68
CA VAL A 467 21.70 -2.98 -1.88
C VAL A 467 23.20 -2.72 -2.13
N GLN A 468 23.61 -2.47 -3.37
CA GLN A 468 24.99 -2.07 -3.69
C GLN A 468 25.35 -0.74 -3.00
N ARG A 469 24.45 0.25 -3.05
CA ARG A 469 24.63 1.54 -2.38
C ARG A 469 24.73 1.40 -0.86
N TRP A 470 23.83 0.62 -0.26
CA TRP A 470 23.88 0.32 1.16
C TRP A 470 25.22 -0.30 1.54
N TRP A 471 25.70 -1.27 0.75
CA TRP A 471 26.98 -1.92 1.01
C TRP A 471 28.16 -0.95 0.92
N LEU A 472 28.13 -0.02 -0.04
CA LEU A 472 29.08 1.08 -0.15
C LEU A 472 29.09 1.95 1.11
N ASP A 473 27.91 2.35 1.60
CA ASP A 473 27.77 3.14 2.82
C ASP A 473 28.31 2.39 4.05
N GLN A 474 28.08 1.08 4.13
CA GLN A 474 28.55 0.25 5.25
C GLN A 474 30.07 0.03 5.25
N THR A 475 30.71 0.09 4.09
CA THR A 475 32.13 -0.25 3.92
C THR A 475 33.01 0.95 3.65
N SER A 476 32.44 2.14 3.45
CA SER A 476 33.16 3.40 3.40
C SER A 476 34.00 3.61 4.69
N PRO A 477 35.27 4.06 4.58
CA PRO A 477 35.96 4.53 3.37
C PRO A 477 36.74 3.43 2.62
N LYS A 478 36.61 2.16 3.00
CA LYS A 478 37.28 1.03 2.32
C LYS A 478 36.60 0.63 1.02
N CYS A 479 35.27 0.85 0.94
CA CYS A 479 34.45 0.60 -0.25
C CYS A 479 34.63 -0.80 -0.83
N GLU A 480 34.26 -1.80 -0.04
CA GLU A 480 34.33 -3.20 -0.48
C GLU A 480 33.33 -3.44 -1.62
N ILE A 481 33.73 -4.25 -2.59
CA ILE A 481 32.99 -4.44 -3.83
C ILE A 481 32.42 -5.85 -3.85
N ILE A 482 31.23 -5.98 -4.42
CA ILE A 482 30.60 -7.28 -4.65
C ILE A 482 31.19 -7.88 -5.93
N GLU A 483 32.23 -8.69 -5.79
CA GLU A 483 33.00 -9.29 -6.89
C GLU A 483 32.66 -10.76 -7.19
N THR A 484 31.87 -11.41 -6.32
CA THR A 484 31.47 -12.81 -6.51
C THR A 484 30.01 -13.05 -6.09
N PRO A 485 29.34 -14.11 -6.59
CA PRO A 485 28.02 -14.52 -6.13
C PRO A 485 27.97 -14.81 -4.62
N GLU A 486 29.02 -15.41 -4.05
CA GLU A 486 29.10 -15.70 -2.61
C GLU A 486 29.16 -14.41 -1.79
N THR A 487 29.86 -13.41 -2.30
CA THR A 487 29.92 -12.08 -1.69
C THR A 487 28.56 -11.39 -1.81
N ALA A 488 27.90 -11.48 -2.97
CA ALA A 488 26.57 -10.93 -3.18
C ALA A 488 25.55 -11.54 -2.21
N LYS A 489 25.58 -12.86 -2.05
CA LYS A 489 24.76 -13.57 -1.07
C LYS A 489 25.04 -13.08 0.35
N LYS A 490 26.31 -13.02 0.77
CA LYS A 490 26.70 -12.54 2.11
C LYS A 490 26.21 -11.11 2.35
N VAL A 491 26.33 -10.23 1.36
CA VAL A 491 25.89 -8.83 1.44
C VAL A 491 24.38 -8.74 1.53
N LEU A 492 23.65 -9.45 0.67
CA LEU A 492 22.19 -9.46 0.69
C LEU A 492 21.66 -10.07 1.99
N ASP A 493 22.20 -11.20 2.45
CA ASP A 493 21.80 -11.80 3.72
C ASP A 493 22.03 -10.82 4.89
N LYS A 494 23.16 -10.09 4.88
CA LYS A 494 23.44 -9.06 5.88
C LYS A 494 22.43 -7.92 5.80
N PHE A 495 22.13 -7.42 4.59
CA PHE A 495 21.12 -6.39 4.36
C PHE A 495 19.76 -6.80 4.90
N LEU A 496 19.29 -8.00 4.56
CA LEU A 496 17.99 -8.54 4.97
C LEU A 496 17.91 -8.84 6.46
N SER A 497 19.04 -9.13 7.12
CA SER A 497 19.09 -9.34 8.57
C SER A 497 19.19 -8.05 9.40
N GLY A 498 19.38 -6.89 8.76
CA GLY A 498 19.53 -5.61 9.43
C GLY A 498 18.26 -5.18 10.16
N LYS A 499 18.37 -4.88 11.46
CA LYS A 499 17.24 -4.38 12.28
C LYS A 499 17.13 -2.85 12.29
N ASP A 500 18.26 -2.17 12.11
CA ASP A 500 18.39 -0.72 12.19
C ASP A 500 18.90 -0.16 10.85
N LEU A 501 18.18 -0.45 9.78
CA LEU A 501 18.48 0.17 8.47
C LEU A 501 18.07 1.65 8.51
N ASP A 502 18.76 2.48 7.72
CA ASP A 502 18.29 3.84 7.48
C ASP A 502 16.89 3.78 6.84
N ALA A 503 16.00 4.71 7.20
CA ALA A 503 14.66 4.78 6.63
C ALA A 503 14.67 4.80 5.09
N TYR A 504 15.77 5.31 4.52
CA TYR A 504 16.09 5.26 3.10
C TYR A 504 16.02 3.85 2.49
N TYR A 505 16.41 2.79 3.22
CA TYR A 505 16.51 1.41 2.72
C TYR A 505 15.33 0.52 3.11
N PHE A 506 14.38 1.01 3.92
CA PHE A 506 13.30 0.17 4.46
C PHE A 506 12.39 -0.44 3.41
N GLN A 507 12.07 0.31 2.35
CA GLN A 507 11.21 -0.21 1.28
C GLN A 507 11.87 -1.40 0.58
N THR A 508 13.09 -1.21 0.07
CA THR A 508 13.88 -2.26 -0.58
C THR A 508 14.13 -3.44 0.35
N HIS A 509 14.39 -3.19 1.64
CA HIS A 509 14.53 -4.26 2.63
C HIS A 509 13.27 -5.10 2.75
N ARG A 510 12.10 -4.48 2.88
CA ARG A 510 10.81 -5.17 2.99
C ARG A 510 10.52 -6.00 1.74
N GLU A 511 10.67 -5.40 0.56
CA GLU A 511 10.37 -6.05 -0.71
C GLU A 511 11.33 -7.22 -0.98
N LEU A 512 12.64 -7.02 -0.84
CA LEU A 512 13.62 -8.10 -1.03
C LEU A 512 13.52 -9.18 0.05
N SER A 513 13.10 -8.83 1.28
CA SER A 513 12.83 -9.82 2.33
C SER A 513 11.67 -10.73 1.95
N GLY A 514 10.56 -10.17 1.48
CA GLY A 514 9.42 -10.94 0.98
C GLY A 514 9.82 -11.82 -0.20
N LEU A 515 10.59 -11.26 -1.13
CA LEU A 515 11.09 -11.95 -2.31
C LEU A 515 11.99 -13.14 -1.96
N ILE A 516 13.04 -12.94 -1.17
CA ILE A 516 13.98 -14.00 -0.78
C ILE A 516 13.30 -15.05 0.09
N LEU A 517 12.41 -14.65 1.00
CA LEU A 517 11.64 -15.60 1.80
C LEU A 517 10.83 -16.55 0.90
N GLN A 518 10.23 -16.03 -0.16
CA GLN A 518 9.45 -16.80 -1.11
C GLN A 518 10.30 -17.75 -1.96
N TYR A 519 11.51 -17.34 -2.34
CA TYR A 519 12.39 -18.14 -3.21
C TYR A 519 13.40 -19.01 -2.49
N LYS A 520 13.42 -18.97 -1.16
CA LYS A 520 14.38 -19.72 -0.36
C LYS A 520 14.40 -21.21 -0.74
N GLY A 521 15.57 -21.70 -1.13
CA GLY A 521 15.80 -23.08 -1.57
C GLY A 521 15.44 -23.37 -3.02
N THR A 522 15.08 -22.35 -3.82
CA THR A 522 14.76 -22.49 -5.25
C THR A 522 15.88 -21.95 -6.14
N GLU A 523 15.84 -22.25 -7.45
CA GLU A 523 16.80 -21.69 -8.42
C GLU A 523 16.70 -20.16 -8.52
N TYR A 524 15.52 -19.59 -8.28
CA TYR A 524 15.29 -18.14 -8.32
C TYR A 524 16.01 -17.38 -7.19
N GLU A 525 16.21 -17.99 -6.02
CA GLU A 525 17.02 -17.37 -4.96
C GLU A 525 18.45 -17.13 -5.46
N LYS A 526 19.02 -18.12 -6.19
CA LYS A 526 20.32 -17.98 -6.84
C LYS A 526 20.31 -16.89 -7.92
N GLU A 527 19.27 -16.83 -8.75
CA GLU A 527 19.13 -15.77 -9.76
C GLU A 527 19.13 -14.36 -9.16
N VAL A 528 18.54 -14.16 -7.98
CA VAL A 528 18.57 -12.86 -7.27
C VAL A 528 20.00 -12.52 -6.84
N TYR A 529 20.75 -13.48 -6.29
CA TYR A 529 22.15 -13.28 -5.91
C TYR A 529 23.07 -13.02 -7.12
N ASP A 530 22.89 -13.78 -8.19
CA ASP A 530 23.63 -13.62 -9.45
C ASP A 530 23.30 -12.26 -10.10
N SER A 531 22.04 -11.82 -9.99
CA SER A 531 21.61 -10.49 -10.45
C SER A 531 22.25 -9.37 -9.63
N LEU A 532 22.35 -9.51 -8.30
CA LEU A 532 23.02 -8.52 -7.45
C LEU A 532 24.51 -8.41 -7.76
N TYR A 533 25.17 -9.56 -7.96
CA TYR A 533 26.58 -9.61 -8.33
C TYR A 533 26.84 -8.95 -9.69
N GLY A 534 26.11 -9.37 -10.72
CA GLY A 534 26.22 -8.84 -12.08
C GLY A 534 25.69 -7.43 -12.27
N ARG A 535 25.13 -6.84 -11.22
CA ARG A 535 24.70 -5.44 -11.21
C ARG A 535 25.89 -4.51 -11.15
N LEU A 536 25.82 -3.44 -11.93
CA LEU A 536 26.71 -2.31 -11.72
C LEU A 536 26.47 -1.71 -10.33
N PRO A 537 27.51 -1.13 -9.71
CA PRO A 537 27.30 -0.17 -8.65
C PRO A 537 26.30 0.87 -9.12
N GLY A 538 25.25 1.07 -8.35
CA GLY A 538 24.17 1.94 -8.76
C GLY A 538 23.71 2.83 -7.63
N ILE A 539 23.13 3.94 -8.04
CA ILE A 539 22.54 4.97 -7.18
C ILE A 539 21.03 5.03 -7.33
N ALA A 540 20.47 4.14 -8.16
CA ALA A 540 19.04 4.02 -8.39
C ALA A 540 18.30 3.84 -7.07
N ARG A 541 17.08 4.38 -7.05
CA ARG A 541 16.20 4.33 -5.90
C ARG A 541 14.99 3.48 -6.19
N SER A 542 14.48 2.77 -5.20
CA SER A 542 13.15 2.17 -5.30
C SER A 542 12.12 3.28 -5.44
N ASP A 543 11.10 3.02 -6.24
CA ASP A 543 9.90 3.84 -6.23
C ASP A 543 9.18 3.70 -4.89
N THR A 544 8.32 4.67 -4.59
CA THR A 544 7.47 4.56 -3.42
C THR A 544 6.37 3.53 -3.69
N PRO A 545 5.94 2.74 -2.68
CA PRO A 545 4.90 1.71 -2.86
C PRO A 545 3.54 2.27 -3.31
N VAL A 546 3.37 3.59 -3.29
CA VAL A 546 2.15 4.26 -3.76
C VAL A 546 2.08 4.27 -5.29
N ASP A 547 3.22 4.23 -5.98
CA ASP A 547 3.30 4.48 -7.42
C ASP A 547 3.29 3.18 -8.25
N ASP A 548 3.80 2.06 -7.73
CA ASP A 548 3.88 0.78 -8.44
C ASP A 548 2.78 -0.22 -8.03
N GLY A 549 2.11 -0.01 -6.89
CA GLY A 549 1.03 -0.84 -6.40
C GLY A 549 1.47 -2.24 -5.94
N ILE A 550 2.76 -2.46 -5.70
CA ILE A 550 3.31 -3.76 -5.30
C ILE A 550 3.77 -3.71 -3.84
N ASP A 551 2.88 -4.11 -2.92
CA ASP A 551 3.28 -4.41 -1.53
C ASP A 551 3.44 -5.93 -1.34
N PHE A 552 4.62 -6.35 -0.84
CA PHE A 552 4.96 -7.75 -0.56
C PHE A 552 4.72 -8.17 0.90
N ALA A 553 4.16 -7.28 1.73
CA ALA A 553 3.88 -7.53 3.15
C ALA A 553 2.84 -8.63 3.43
#